data_AF-A0A1C5T2Q1-F1
#
_entry.id   AF-A0A1C5T2Q1-F1
#
_cell.length_a   1.000
_cell.length_b   1.000
_cell.length_c   1.000
_cell.angle_alpha   90.00
_cell.angle_beta   90.00
_cell.angle_gamma   90.00
#
_symmetry.space_group_name_H-M   'P 1'
#
loop_
_entity.id
_entity.type
_entity.pdbx_description
1 polymer ?
#
loop_
_entity_poly.entity_id
_entity_poly.type
_entity_poly.pdbx_seq_one_letter_code
_entity_poly.pdbx_strand_id
1 'polypeptide(L)' 'MKVSNLYIAQVKRKCGIELAENFNIPRSEGAKQPQCPKEKEEAIVGALKAFQMI' A
#
# COMPACT_ATOMS: atom_id res chain seq x y z
N MET A 1 -10.89 6.46 10.29
CA MET A 1 -9.44 6.58 9.99
C MET A 1 -9.27 6.92 8.50
N LYS A 2 -8.39 7.88 8.14
CA LYS A 2 -8.09 8.20 6.72
C LYS A 2 -6.82 7.48 6.26
N VAL A 3 -6.97 6.63 5.24
CA VAL A 3 -5.88 5.91 4.57
C VAL A 3 -5.67 6.51 3.19
N SER A 4 -4.41 6.72 2.79
CA SER A 4 -4.08 7.22 1.46
C SER A 4 -3.90 6.04 0.49
N ASN A 5 -4.16 6.26 -0.80
CA ASN A 5 -3.93 5.26 -1.85
C ASN A 5 -2.47 4.80 -1.89
N LEU A 6 -1.54 5.66 -1.49
CA LEU A 6 -0.12 5.33 -1.37
C LEU A 6 0.13 4.21 -0.37
N TYR A 7 -0.47 4.29 0.82
CA TYR A 7 -0.29 3.26 1.84
C TYR A 7 -0.91 1.93 1.42
N ILE A 8 -2.07 1.97 0.74
CA ILE A 8 -2.68 0.77 0.16
C ILE A 8 -1.73 0.13 -0.87
N ALA A 9 -1.10 0.95 -1.74
CA ALA A 9 -0.11 0.48 -2.71
C ALA A 9 1.07 -0.22 -2.04
N GLN A 10 1.63 0.42 -1.01
CA GLN A 10 2.80 -0.11 -0.29
C GLN A 10 2.50 -1.45 0.37
N VAL A 11 1.34 -1.58 1.03
CA VAL A 11 0.95 -2.84 1.68
C VAL A 11 0.66 -3.93 0.65
N LYS A 12 -0.04 -3.61 -0.44
CA LYS A 12 -0.27 -4.57 -1.54
C LYS A 12 1.04 -5.12 -2.12
N ARG A 13 2.03 -4.24 -2.38
CA ARG A 13 3.38 -4.67 -2.81
C ARG A 13 4.06 -5.58 -1.79
N LYS A 14 3.99 -5.24 -0.49
CA LYS A 14 4.54 -6.08 0.59
C LYS A 14 3.90 -7.47 0.64
N CYS A 15 2.61 -7.58 0.32
CA CYS A 15 1.89 -8.84 0.27
C CYS A 15 2.01 -9.58 -1.06
N GLY A 16 2.80 -9.09 -2.03
CA GLY A 16 2.95 -9.71 -3.34
C GLY A 16 1.78 -9.52 -4.29
N ILE A 17 0.87 -8.57 -4.01
CA ILE A 17 -0.24 -8.23 -4.90
C ILE A 17 0.26 -7.29 -5.99
N GLU A 18 0.12 -7.71 -7.25
CA GLU A 18 0.44 -6.88 -8.41
C GLU A 18 -0.46 -5.64 -8.47
N LEU A 19 0.16 -4.52 -8.86
CA LEU A 19 -0.50 -3.24 -9.05
C LEU A 19 -0.41 -2.86 -10.53
N ALA A 20 -1.38 -2.08 -11.01
CA ALA A 20 -1.29 -1.50 -12.34
C ALA A 20 -0.01 -0.68 -12.49
N GLU A 21 0.61 -0.72 -13.68
CA GLU A 21 1.94 -0.15 -13.95
C GLU A 21 2.08 1.28 -13.46
N ASN A 22 1.05 2.12 -13.66
CA ASN A 22 1.06 3.54 -13.31
C ASN A 22 0.59 3.87 -11.88
N PHE A 23 0.33 2.87 -11.04
CA PHE A 23 -0.22 3.11 -9.71
C PHE A 23 0.83 3.63 -8.73
N ASN A 24 0.74 4.93 -8.42
CA ASN A 24 1.54 5.59 -7.39
C ASN A 24 3.07 5.50 -7.61
N ILE A 25 3.49 5.60 -8.88
CA ILE A 25 4.91 5.67 -9.24
C ILE A 25 5.51 6.98 -8.66
N PRO A 26 6.69 6.93 -8.02
CA PRO A 26 7.42 8.14 -7.65
C PRO A 26 7.73 9.00 -8.89
N ARG A 27 7.65 10.32 -8.74
CA ARG A 27 7.92 11.27 -9.85
C ARG A 27 9.37 11.25 -10.32
N SER A 28 10.29 10.79 -9.47
CA SER A 28 11.71 10.68 -9.76
C SER A 28 12.30 9.46 -9.08
N GLU A 29 13.31 8.88 -9.72
CA GLU A 29 14.05 7.74 -9.18
C GLU A 29 14.74 8.15 -7.86
N GLY A 30 14.55 7.35 -6.81
CA GLY A 30 15.08 7.64 -5.47
C GLY A 30 14.26 8.61 -4.61
N ALA A 31 13.11 9.11 -5.08
CA ALA A 31 12.23 9.93 -4.25
C ALA A 31 11.74 9.13 -3.02
N LYS A 32 12.12 9.58 -1.81
CA LYS A 32 11.65 8.96 -0.55
C LYS A 32 10.15 9.19 -0.40
N GLN A 33 9.37 8.15 -0.64
CA GLN A 33 7.94 8.15 -0.32
C GLN A 33 7.74 7.95 1.19
N PRO A 34 6.74 8.61 1.80
CA PRO A 34 6.40 8.37 3.19
C PRO A 34 5.98 6.92 3.36
N GLN A 35 6.50 6.25 4.39
CA GLN A 35 6.17 4.87 4.70
C GLN A 35 4.86 4.80 5.49
N CYS A 36 4.05 3.77 5.20
CA CYS A 36 2.83 3.51 5.94
C CYS A 36 3.12 3.32 7.44
N PRO A 37 2.47 4.09 8.33
CA PRO A 37 2.52 3.81 9.77
C PRO A 37 1.95 2.43 10.09
N LYS A 38 2.47 1.79 11.15
CA LYS A 38 2.10 0.43 11.55
C LYS A 38 0.59 0.23 11.73
N GLU A 39 -0.07 1.14 12.43
CA GLU A 39 -1.52 1.10 12.66
C GLU A 39 -2.33 1.05 11.35
N LYS A 40 -1.90 1.82 10.35
CA LYS A 40 -2.56 1.84 9.04
C LYS A 40 -2.24 0.60 8.23
N GLU A 41 -1.03 0.08 8.35
CA GLU A 41 -0.62 -1.16 7.70
C GLU A 41 -1.46 -2.34 8.21
N GLU A 42 -1.63 -2.46 9.53
CA GLU A 42 -2.48 -3.48 10.15
C GLU A 42 -3.95 -3.37 9.70
N ALA A 43 -4.49 -2.14 9.64
CA ALA A 43 -5.84 -1.91 9.15
C ALA A 43 -6.01 -2.32 7.67
N ILE A 44 -5.03 -2.01 6.80
CA ILE A 44 -5.06 -2.39 5.39
C ILE A 44 -4.92 -3.91 5.24
N VAL A 45 -3.99 -4.55 5.95
CA VAL A 45 -3.82 -6.01 5.93
C VAL A 45 -5.09 -6.71 6.42
N GLY A 46 -5.71 -6.22 7.50
CA GLY A 46 -6.99 -6.73 8.00
C GLY A 46 -8.10 -6.66 6.95
N ALA A 47 -8.19 -5.54 6.22
CA ALA A 47 -9.12 -5.41 5.11
C ALA A 47 -8.80 -6.39 3.97
N LEU A 48 -7.54 -6.51 3.56
CA LEU A 48 -7.13 -7.45 2.50
C LEU A 48 -7.52 -8.90 2.86
N LYS A 49 -7.33 -9.32 4.12
CA LYS A 49 -7.77 -10.64 4.61
C LYS A 49 -9.28 -10.80 4.60
N ALA A 50 -10.02 -9.78 5.05
CA ALA A 50 -11.49 -9.81 5.08
C ALA A 50 -12.10 -9.97 3.67
N PHE A 51 -11.43 -9.44 2.65
CA PHE A 51 -11.82 -9.58 1.24
C PHE A 51 -11.14 -10.76 0.53
N GLN A 52 -10.44 -11.64 1.26
CA GLN A 52 -9.71 -12.80 0.71
C GLN A 52 -8.73 -12.44 -0.44
N MET A 53 -8.10 -11.27 -0.34
CA MET A 53 -7.08 -10.83 -1.31
C MET A 53 -5.68 -11.36 -0.95
N ILE A 54 -5.47 -11.75 0.31
CA ILE A 54 -4.25 -12.34 0.87
C ILE A 54 -4.60 -13.44 1.86
#